data_AF-A0A098MDM9-F1
#
_entry.id   AF-A0A098MDM9-F1
#
_cell.length_a   1.000
_cell.length_b   1.000
_cell.length_c   1.000
_cell.angle_alpha   90.00
_cell.angle_beta   90.00
_cell.angle_gamma   90.00
#
_symmetry.space_group_name_H-M   'P 1'
#
loop_
_entity.id
_entity.type
_entity.pdbx_description
1 polymer ?
#
loop_
_entity_poly.entity_id
_entity_poly.type
_entity_poly.pdbx_seq_one_letter_code
_entity_poly.pdbx_strand_id
1 'polypeptide(L)' 'MTAEQQIQYHRVQMAEWLRVLYAAREVGDSNMERQAIRERRIHREALLCLWASPLEQLAACV' A
#
# COMPACT_ATOMS: atom_id res chain seq x y z
N MET A 1 -3.41 -3.70 -18.36
CA MET A 1 -4.08 -3.51 -17.06
C MET A 1 -4.63 -2.09 -17.01
N THR A 2 -5.94 -1.91 -16.85
CA THR A 2 -6.59 -0.59 -16.81
C THR A 2 -6.17 0.20 -15.56
N ALA A 3 -6.41 1.52 -15.53
CA ALA A 3 -6.11 2.35 -14.36
C ALA A 3 -6.83 1.85 -13.09
N GLU A 4 -8.10 1.46 -13.21
CA GLU A 4 -8.88 0.87 -12.10
C GLU A 4 -8.28 -0.43 -11.58
N GLN A 5 -7.83 -1.31 -12.49
CA GLN A 5 -7.16 -2.55 -12.12
C GLN A 5 -5.83 -2.28 -11.39
N GLN A 6 -5.09 -1.25 -11.80
CA GLN A 6 -3.85 -0.83 -11.12
C GLN A 6 -4.13 -0.26 -9.73
N ILE A 7 -5.16 0.59 -9.58
CA ILE A 7 -5.60 1.11 -8.29
C ILE A 7 -5.98 -0.03 -7.34
N GLN A 8 -6.79 -0.98 -7.82
CA GLN A 8 -7.20 -2.13 -7.01
C GLN A 8 -6.00 -3.00 -6.61
N TYR A 9 -5.07 -3.23 -7.54
CA TYR A 9 -3.83 -3.96 -7.25
C TYR A 9 -3.03 -3.30 -6.12
N HIS A 10 -2.78 -1.99 -6.21
CA HIS A 10 -2.01 -1.28 -5.19
C HIS A 10 -2.71 -1.25 -3.82
N ARG A 11 -4.04 -1.13 -3.78
CA ARG A 11 -4.82 -1.23 -2.54
C ARG A 11 -4.67 -2.60 -1.87
N VAL A 12 -4.80 -3.69 -2.65
CA VAL A 12 -4.61 -5.06 -2.14
C VAL A 12 -3.18 -5.23 -1.60
N GLN A 13 -2.16 -4.80 -2.34
CA GLN A 13 -0.78 -4.89 -1.87
C GLN A 13 -0.54 -4.10 -0.58
N MET A 14 -1.11 -2.90 -0.44
CA MET A 14 -1.00 -2.12 0.79
C MET A 14 -1.63 -2.83 2.01
N ALA A 15 -2.75 -3.54 1.80
CA ALA A 15 -3.39 -4.32 2.85
C ALA A 15 -2.55 -5.55 3.23
N GLU A 16 -2.00 -6.27 2.24
CA GLU A 16 -1.13 -7.42 2.48
C GLU A 16 0.13 -7.02 3.24
N TRP A 17 0.82 -5.95 2.82
CA TRP A 17 2.01 -5.47 3.54
C TRP A 17 1.69 -4.95 4.94
N LEU A 18 0.49 -4.46 5.19
CA LEU A 18 0.05 -4.13 6.54
C LEU A 18 -0.10 -5.39 7.41
N ARG A 19 -0.64 -6.48 6.86
CA ARG A 19 -0.70 -7.78 7.57
C ARG A 19 0.70 -8.32 7.86
N VAL A 20 1.61 -8.26 6.89
CA VAL A 20 3.01 -8.66 7.07
C VAL A 20 3.70 -7.83 8.14
N LEU A 21 3.46 -6.51 8.18
CA LEU A 21 4.01 -5.64 9.22
C LEU A 21 3.56 -6.06 10.62
N TYR A 22 2.27 -6.38 10.80
CA TYR A 22 1.78 -6.86 12.10
C TYR A 22 2.39 -8.20 12.48
N ALA A 23 2.44 -9.16 11.55
CA ALA A 23 3.06 -10.46 11.81
C ALA A 23 4.56 -10.32 12.15
N ALA A 24 5.29 -9.45 11.45
CA ALA A 24 6.70 -9.18 11.72
C ALA A 24 6.92 -8.61 13.12
N ARG A 25 6.04 -7.70 13.57
CA ARG A 25 6.06 -7.14 14.93
C ARG A 25 5.78 -8.18 16.00
N GLU A 26 4.83 -9.08 15.76
CA GLU A 26 4.49 -10.14 16.69
C GLU A 26 5.66 -11.10 16.94
N VAL A 27 6.47 -11.37 15.91
CA VAL A 27 7.64 -12.26 16.02
C VAL A 27 8.97 -11.52 16.27
N GLY A 28 8.96 -10.18 16.31
CA GLY A 28 10.15 -9.35 16.50
C GLY A 28 11.12 -9.30 15.31
N ASP A 29 10.65 -9.59 14.09
CA ASP A 29 11.47 -9.53 12.87
C ASP A 29 11.61 -8.10 12.33
N SER A 30 12.56 -7.36 12.89
CA SER A 30 12.86 -5.98 12.50
C SER A 30 13.29 -5.79 11.04
N ASN A 31 13.77 -6.83 10.35
CA ASN A 31 14.09 -6.73 8.93
C ASN A 31 12.81 -6.76 8.10
N MET A 32 11.93 -7.71 8.38
CA MET A 32 10.65 -7.83 7.72
C MET A 32 9.75 -6.61 7.99
N GLU A 33 9.78 -6.05 9.21
CA GLU A 33 9.09 -4.79 9.51
C GLU A 33 9.53 -3.65 8.58
N ARG A 34 10.84 -3.45 8.44
CA ARG A 34 11.40 -2.40 7.56
C ARG A 34 11.05 -2.63 6.10
N GLN A 35 11.04 -3.89 5.66
CA GLN A 35 10.63 -4.26 4.31
C GLN A 35 9.15 -3.95 4.08
N ALA A 36 8.27 -4.39 4.98
CA ALA A 36 6.83 -4.14 4.87
C ALA A 36 6.48 -2.64 4.84
N ILE A 37 7.17 -1.82 5.64
CA ILE A 37 7.03 -0.36 5.62
C ILE A 37 7.43 0.21 4.26
N ARG A 38 8.57 -0.24 3.70
CA ARG A 38 9.08 0.23 2.41
C ARG A 38 8.13 -0.11 1.28
N GLU A 39 7.70 -1.37 1.20
CA GLU A 39 6.79 -1.84 0.15
C GLU A 39 5.42 -1.15 0.22
N ARG A 40 4.87 -1.00 1.43
CA ARG A 40 3.62 -0.25 1.63
C ARG A 40 3.75 1.21 1.17
N ARG A 41 4.91 1.84 1.38
CA ARG A 41 5.18 3.20 0.89
C ARG A 41 5.23 3.26 -0.63
N ILE A 42 5.91 2.31 -1.28
CA ILE A 42 5.98 2.21 -2.75
C ILE A 42 4.58 2.14 -3.36
N HIS A 43 3.72 1.27 -2.82
CA HIS A 43 2.36 1.13 -3.34
C HIS A 43 1.49 2.35 -3.08
N ARG A 44 1.65 3.03 -1.93
CA ARG A 44 0.98 4.31 -1.68
C ARG A 44 1.39 5.37 -2.69
N GLU A 45 2.69 5.50 -2.97
CA GLU A 45 3.20 6.47 -3.94
C GLU A 45 2.69 6.14 -5.35
N ALA A 46 2.69 4.87 -5.75
CA ALA A 46 2.12 4.44 -7.03
C ALA A 46 0.61 4.76 -7.14
N LEU A 47 -0.15 4.51 -6.08
CA LEU A 47 -1.58 4.86 -6.00
C LEU A 47 -1.82 6.36 -6.17
N LEU A 48 -1.01 7.20 -5.51
CA LEU A 48 -1.08 8.66 -5.63
C LEU A 48 -0.74 9.15 -7.03
N CYS A 49 0.20 8.49 -7.72
CA CYS A 49 0.54 8.81 -9.11
C CYS A 49 -0.55 8.41 -10.12
N LEU A 50 -1.37 7.40 -9.78
CA LEU A 50 -2.49 6.96 -10.61
C LEU A 50 -3.73 7.84 -10.45
N TRP A 51 -3.88 8.50 -9.31
CA TRP A 51 -4.95 9.46 -9.07
C TRP A 51 -4.59 10.82 -9.67
N ALA A 52 -5.36 11.24 -10.67
CA ALA A 52 -5.07 12.44 -11.45
C ALA A 52 -5.44 13.74 -10.71
N SER A 53 -6.26 13.66 -9.64
CA SER A 53 -6.61 14.83 -8.83
C SER A 53 -6.69 14.53 -7.32
N PRO A 54 -6.49 15.53 -6.44
CA PRO A 54 -6.67 15.40 -4.99
C PRO A 54 -8.05 14.91 -4.55
N LEU A 55 -9.09 15.15 -5.36
CA LEU A 55 -10.46 14.70 -5.11
C LEU A 55 -10.60 13.18 -5.23
N GLU A 56 -9.94 12.57 -6.21
CA GLU A 56 -9.90 11.11 -6.35
C GLU A 56 -9.11 10.46 -5.21
N GLN A 57 -8.11 11.15 -4.67
CA GLN A 57 -7.36 10.67 -3.50
C GLN A 57 -8.24 10.60 -2.24
N LEU A 58 -9.13 11.57 -2.03
CA LEU A 58 -10.05 11.60 -0.89
C LEU A 58 -11.14 10.53 -0.99
N ALA A 59 -11.79 10.40 -2.16
CA ALA A 59 -12.83 9.40 -2.39
C ALA A 59 -12.32 7.95 -2.22
N ALA A 60 -11.01 7.77 -2.33
CA ALA A 60 -10.38 6.48 -2.28
C ALA A 60 -9.65 6.15 -0.95
N CYS A 61 -9.54 7.13 -0.05
CA CYS A 61 -9.07 6.97 1.33
C CYS A 61 -10.20 6.69 2.35
N VAL A 62 -11.46 6.83 1.94
CA VAL A 62 -12.66 6.42 2.69
C VAL A 62 -13.06 5.01 2.27
#